data_AF-A0A942PGD5-F1
#
_entry.id   AF-A0A942PGD5-F1
#
_cell.length_a   1.000
_cell.length_b   1.000
_cell.length_c   1.000
_cell.angle_alpha   90.00
_cell.angle_beta   90.00
_cell.angle_gamma   90.00
#
_symmetry.space_group_name_H-M   'P 1'
#
loop_
_entity.id
_entity.type
_entity.pdbx_description
1 polymer ?
#
loop_
_entity_poly.entity_id
_entity_poly.type
_entity_poly.pdbx_seq_one_letter_code
_entity_poly.pdbx_strand_id
1 'polypeptide(L)'
;MSNLDNVFNLLVDPESGNIYHVSSLAQTCFGFSPEQLRGMNFSGIFHQPLKEIISDVHHAGYLKEVTLQMHESISPSATKAYASLMKIDNRAMLFVCVYGAQPLRACGESAA
;
A
#
# COMPACT_ATOMS: atom_id res chain seq x y z
N MET A 1 9.42 -18.85 -10.61
CA MET A 1 9.92 -17.72 -9.80
C MET A 1 8.75 -17.24 -8.96
N SER A 2 8.87 -17.34 -7.65
CA SER A 2 7.76 -17.10 -6.72
C SER A 2 7.44 -15.61 -6.69
N ASN A 3 6.20 -15.21 -7.00
CA ASN A 3 5.74 -13.82 -7.08
C ASN A 3 5.65 -13.12 -5.70
N LEU A 4 6.38 -13.64 -4.70
CA LEU A 4 6.38 -13.24 -3.29
C LEU A 4 7.54 -12.31 -2.94
N ASP A 5 8.49 -12.11 -3.86
CA ASP A 5 9.69 -11.31 -3.59
C ASP A 5 9.38 -9.81 -3.40
N ASN A 6 8.20 -9.35 -3.82
CA ASN A 6 7.74 -7.96 -3.69
C ASN A 6 6.44 -7.87 -2.88
N VAL A 7 6.46 -8.44 -1.67
CA VAL A 7 5.38 -8.28 -0.71
C VAL A 7 5.77 -7.23 0.32
N PHE A 8 4.94 -6.21 0.49
CA PHE A 8 5.13 -5.20 1.51
C PHE A 8 3.81 -4.83 2.17
N ASN A 9 3.90 -4.32 3.40
CA ASN A 9 2.74 -4.03 4.22
C ASN A 9 2.65 -2.55 4.55
N LEU A 10 1.43 -2.03 4.54
CA LEU A 10 1.05 -0.71 5.01
C LEU A 10 0.05 -0.87 6.15
N LEU A 11 0.20 -0.03 7.17
CA LEU A 11 -0.81 0.18 8.18
C LEU A 11 -1.30 1.62 8.05
N VAL A 12 -2.58 1.78 7.81
CA VAL A 12 -3.21 3.08 7.52
C VAL A 12 -4.21 3.38 8.62
N ASP A 13 -4.16 4.60 9.14
CA ASP A 13 -5.19 5.11 10.03
C ASP A 13 -6.46 5.41 9.20
N PRO A 14 -7.60 4.72 9.46
CA PRO A 14 -8.83 4.90 8.70
C PRO A 14 -9.46 6.28 8.88
N GLU A 15 -9.17 7.01 9.96
CA GLU A 15 -9.75 8.34 10.22
C GLU A 15 -9.03 9.43 9.42
N SER A 16 -7.70 9.48 9.53
CA SER A 16 -6.88 10.47 8.82
C SER A 16 -6.53 10.06 7.39
N GLY A 17 -6.53 8.77 7.11
CA GLY A 17 -5.99 8.17 5.90
C GLY A 17 -4.46 8.16 5.84
N ASN A 18 -3.78 8.52 6.93
CA ASN A 18 -2.33 8.57 6.95
C ASN A 18 -1.73 7.18 7.19
N ILE A 19 -0.60 6.93 6.53
CA ILE A 19 0.18 5.72 6.73
C ILE A 19 0.88 5.83 8.08
N TYR A 20 0.52 4.94 9.00
CA TYR A 20 1.11 4.85 10.33
C TYR A 20 2.38 4.02 10.33
N HIS A 21 2.38 2.92 9.58
CA HIS A 21 3.52 2.01 9.48
C HIS A 21 3.67 1.45 8.07
N VAL A 22 4.91 1.15 7.70
CA VAL A 22 5.25 0.53 6.42
C VAL A 22 6.48 -0.36 6.58
N SER A 23 6.50 -1.50 5.88
CA SER A 23 7.70 -2.36 5.81
C SER A 23 8.75 -1.79 4.86
N SER A 24 10.03 -2.07 5.12
CA SER A 24 11.17 -1.54 4.34
C SER A 24 11.09 -1.76 2.83
N LEU A 25 10.52 -2.89 2.37
CA LEU A 25 10.35 -3.19 0.95
C LEU A 25 9.46 -2.20 0.19
N ALA A 26 8.63 -1.41 0.88
CA ALA A 26 7.84 -0.39 0.20
C ALA A 26 8.71 0.71 -0.43
N GLN A 27 9.92 0.94 0.10
CA GLN A 27 10.84 1.94 -0.45
C GLN A 27 11.23 1.60 -1.89
N THR A 28 11.47 0.34 -2.19
CA THR A 28 11.85 -0.09 -3.55
C THR A 28 10.68 0.07 -4.53
N CYS A 29 9.44 0.03 -4.04
CA CYS A 29 8.22 0.11 -4.84
C CYS A 29 7.71 1.55 -5.01
N PHE A 30 7.92 2.43 -4.03
CA PHE A 30 7.41 3.80 -4.06
C PHE A 30 8.49 4.86 -4.27
N GLY A 31 9.77 4.53 -4.07
CA GLY A 31 10.87 5.48 -4.18
C GLY A 31 11.01 6.43 -2.99
N PHE A 32 10.20 6.26 -1.95
CA PHE A 32 10.25 7.03 -0.70
C PHE A 32 10.81 6.18 0.43
N SER A 33 11.59 6.80 1.33
CA SER A 33 12.01 6.13 2.58
C SER A 33 10.79 5.76 3.45
N PRO A 34 10.90 4.73 4.31
CA PRO A 34 9.85 4.39 5.27
C PRO A 34 9.42 5.58 6.13
N GLU A 35 10.35 6.47 6.49
CA GLU A 35 10.10 7.66 7.29
C GLU A 35 9.27 8.69 6.54
N GLN A 36 9.52 8.88 5.23
CA GLN A 36 8.71 9.75 4.39
C GLN A 36 7.31 9.17 4.16
N LEU A 37 7.23 7.86 3.95
CA LEU A 37 5.94 7.18 3.75
C LEU A 37 5.07 7.27 5.00
N ARG A 38 5.66 7.19 6.20
CA ARG A 38 4.93 7.43 7.45
C ARG A 38 4.43 8.88 7.49
N GLY A 39 3.13 9.04 7.70
CA GLY A 39 2.47 10.34 7.69
C GLY A 39 1.99 10.81 6.32
N MET A 40 2.42 10.18 5.22
CA MET A 40 1.78 10.41 3.91
C MET A 40 0.36 9.89 3.92
N ASN A 41 -0.53 10.61 3.24
CA ASN A 41 -1.90 10.15 3.07
C ASN A 41 -1.96 9.06 2.01
N PHE A 42 -2.77 8.02 2.26
CA PHE A 42 -3.02 6.92 1.33
C PHE A 42 -3.45 7.41 -0.06
N SER A 43 -4.28 8.46 -0.12
CA SER A 43 -4.72 9.08 -1.38
C SER A 43 -3.62 9.81 -2.14
N GLY A 44 -2.50 10.11 -1.48
CA GLY A 44 -1.30 10.65 -2.14
C GLY A 44 -0.51 9.57 -2.88
N ILE A 45 -0.78 8.29 -2.63
CA ILE A 45 -0.11 7.16 -3.29
C ILE A 45 -1.05 6.43 -4.25
N PHE A 46 -2.30 6.20 -3.82
CA PHE A 46 -3.29 5.44 -4.57
C PHE A 46 -4.49 6.28 -4.95
N HIS A 47 -5.10 5.99 -6.09
CA HIS A 47 -6.31 6.67 -6.56
C HIS A 47 -7.57 6.22 -5.84
N GLN A 48 -7.59 4.99 -5.30
CA GLN A 48 -8.77 4.41 -4.68
C GLN A 48 -9.15 5.20 -3.41
N PRO A 49 -10.42 5.60 -3.26
CA PRO A 49 -10.89 6.22 -2.03
C PRO A 49 -10.79 5.24 -0.86
N LEU A 50 -10.07 5.63 0.19
CA LEU A 50 -9.86 4.78 1.37
C LEU A 50 -11.18 4.33 2.00
N LYS A 51 -12.20 5.20 2.00
CA LYS A 51 -13.54 4.90 2.55
C LYS A 51 -14.23 3.74 1.83
N GLU A 52 -14.03 3.61 0.53
CA GLU A 52 -14.61 2.51 -0.26
C GLU A 52 -13.93 1.19 0.12
N ILE A 53 -12.59 1.19 0.19
CA ILE A 53 -11.81 0.02 0.65
C ILE A 53 -12.26 -0.41 2.04
N ILE A 54 -12.40 0.54 2.99
CA ILE A 54 -12.84 0.25 4.35
C ILE A 54 -14.27 -0.32 4.36
N SER A 55 -15.19 0.27 3.59
CA SER A 55 -16.57 -0.22 3.47
C SER A 55 -16.61 -1.65 2.95
N ASP A 56 -15.83 -1.96 1.92
CA ASP A 56 -15.76 -3.29 1.32
C ASP A 56 -15.17 -4.32 2.27
N VAL A 57 -14.08 -3.97 2.97
CA VAL A 57 -13.46 -4.82 3.99
C VAL A 57 -14.42 -5.06 5.15
N HIS A 58 -15.11 -4.01 5.62
CA HIS A 58 -16.09 -4.12 6.70
C HIS A 58 -17.27 -5.03 6.30
N HIS A 59 -17.77 -4.91 5.06
CA HIS A 59 -18.86 -5.75 4.57
C HIS A 59 -18.44 -7.20 4.38
N ALA A 60 -17.20 -7.45 3.94
CA ALA A 60 -16.67 -8.81 3.83
C ALA A 60 -16.54 -9.49 5.21
N GLY A 61 -16.13 -8.75 6.25
CA GLY A 61 -15.90 -9.26 7.60
C GLY A 61 -14.58 -10.05 7.77
N TYR A 62 -13.76 -10.11 6.71
CA TYR A 62 -12.45 -10.78 6.68
C TYR A 62 -11.52 -10.13 5.65
N LEU A 63 -10.36 -10.75 5.39
CA LEU A 63 -9.36 -10.33 4.41
C LEU A 63 -9.97 -10.18 2.99
N LYS A 64 -9.89 -8.98 2.41
CA LYS A 64 -10.45 -8.68 1.08
C LYS A 64 -9.33 -8.41 0.08
N GLU A 65 -9.35 -9.09 -1.07
CA GLU A 65 -8.51 -8.71 -2.22
C GLU A 65 -9.04 -7.40 -2.82
N VAL A 66 -8.15 -6.43 -3.00
CA VAL A 66 -8.41 -5.13 -3.62
C VAL A 66 -7.35 -4.86 -4.69
N THR A 67 -7.74 -4.10 -5.72
CA THR A 67 -6.81 -3.60 -6.73
C THR A 67 -6.55 -2.12 -6.47
N LEU A 68 -5.28 -1.76 -6.35
CA LEU A 68 -4.84 -0.40 -6.07
C LEU A 68 -4.10 0.15 -7.28
N GLN A 69 -4.56 1.28 -7.78
CA GLN A 69 -3.92 2.03 -8.86
C GLN A 69 -3.06 3.12 -8.21
N MET A 70 -1.75 3.07 -8.44
CA MET A 70 -0.84 4.12 -7.99
C MET A 70 -0.94 5.35 -8.89
N HIS A 71 -0.63 6.52 -8.33
CA HIS A 71 -0.47 7.76 -9.12
C HIS A 71 0.68 7.61 -10.11
N GLU A 72 0.52 8.18 -11.31
CA GLU A 72 1.53 8.14 -12.38
C GLU A 72 2.88 8.73 -11.96
N SER A 73 2.87 9.71 -11.04
CA SER A 73 4.08 10.32 -10.46
C SER A 73 4.90 9.35 -9.60
N ILE A 74 4.30 8.23 -9.19
CA ILE A 74 4.94 7.16 -8.41
C ILE A 74 5.17 5.95 -9.32
N SER A 75 4.09 5.37 -9.84
CA SER A 75 4.14 4.24 -10.76
C SER A 75 2.82 4.15 -11.53
N PRO A 76 2.82 3.96 -12.86
CA PRO A 76 1.59 3.80 -13.64
C PRO A 76 0.90 2.44 -13.43
N SER A 77 1.46 1.56 -12.58
CA SER A 77 0.99 0.19 -12.45
C SER A 77 -0.14 0.03 -11.42
N ALA A 78 -1.12 -0.80 -11.77
CA ALA A 78 -2.04 -1.38 -10.80
C ALA A 78 -1.34 -2.50 -10.04
N THR A 79 -1.53 -2.54 -8.73
CA THR A 79 -1.06 -3.63 -7.87
C THR A 79 -2.24 -4.29 -7.17
N LYS A 80 -2.10 -5.58 -6.88
CA LYS A 80 -3.05 -6.27 -6.01
C LYS A 80 -2.62 -6.14 -4.56
N ALA A 81 -3.60 -6.10 -3.68
CA ALA A 81 -3.39 -6.08 -2.25
C ALA A 81 -4.47 -6.85 -1.52
N TYR A 82 -4.14 -7.38 -0.36
CA TYR A 82 -5.11 -7.83 0.62
C TYR A 82 -5.29 -6.77 1.71
N ALA A 83 -6.53 -6.42 2.01
CA ALA A 83 -6.87 -5.44 3.01
C ALA A 83 -7.70 -6.07 4.14
N SER A 84 -7.45 -5.65 5.38
CA SER A 84 -8.24 -6.06 6.55
C SER A 84 -8.26 -4.96 7.60
N LEU A 85 -9.39 -4.83 8.31
CA LEU A 85 -9.48 -3.98 9.49
C LEU A 85 -9.00 -4.76 10.72
N MET A 86 -8.04 -4.22 11.43
CA MET A 86 -7.49 -4.80 12.65
C MET A 86 -7.50 -3.79 13.79
N LYS A 87 -7.44 -4.29 15.03
CA LYS A 87 -7.39 -3.44 16.22
C LYS A 87 -5.97 -3.45 16.81
N ILE A 88 -5.36 -2.28 16.95
CA ILE A 88 -4.04 -2.10 17.57
C ILE A 88 -4.18 -1.03 18.64
N ASP A 89 -3.80 -1.33 19.89
CA ASP A 89 -3.89 -0.41 21.03
C ASP A 89 -5.25 0.29 21.14
N ASN A 90 -6.31 -0.49 21.00
CA ASN A 90 -7.71 -0.07 21.02
C ASN A 90 -8.14 0.86 19.86
N ARG A 91 -7.31 1.05 18.83
CA ARG A 91 -7.62 1.81 17.61
C ARG A 91 -7.85 0.88 16.43
N ALA A 92 -8.84 1.20 15.59
CA ALA A 92 -9.05 0.49 14.34
C ALA A 92 -8.01 0.98 13.32
N MET A 93 -7.33 0.05 12.67
CA MET A 93 -6.32 0.31 11.65
C MET A 93 -6.63 -0.52 10.41
N LEU A 94 -6.41 0.05 9.23
CA LEU A 94 -6.47 -0.70 7.98
C LEU A 94 -5.09 -1.28 7.69
N PHE A 95 -4.99 -2.59 7.70
CA PHE A 95 -3.83 -3.33 7.23
C PHE A 95 -3.96 -3.60 5.74
N VAL A 96 -2.93 -3.27 4.96
CA VAL A 96 -2.86 -3.49 3.51
C VAL A 96 -1.57 -4.22 3.18
N CYS A 97 -1.68 -5.46 2.71
CA CYS A 97 -0.58 -6.28 2.22
C CYS A 97 -0.56 -6.24 0.71
N VAL A 98 0.38 -5.49 0.14
CA VAL A 98 0.56 -5.36 -1.30
C VAL A 98 1.47 -6.48 -1.80
N TYR A 99 1.12 -7.12 -2.90
CA TYR A 99 1.91 -8.19 -3.50
C TYR A 99 1.98 -8.05 -5.02
N GLY A 100 3.11 -8.49 -5.59
CA GLY A 100 3.34 -8.41 -7.03
C GLY A 100 3.59 -6.98 -7.53
N ALA A 101 3.81 -6.01 -6.64
CA ALA A 101 4.25 -4.69 -7.03
C ALA A 101 5.63 -4.78 -7.69
N GLN A 102 5.83 -4.10 -8.81
CA GLN A 102 7.14 -4.02 -9.42
C GLN A 102 7.94 -2.90 -8.74
N PRO A 103 9.19 -3.17 -8.31
CA PRO A 103 10.08 -2.12 -7.85
C PRO A 103 10.18 -1.03 -8.91
N LEU A 104 10.29 0.22 -8.49
CA LEU A 104 10.69 1.28 -9.40
C LEU A 104 12.05 0.88 -9.96
N ARG A 105 12.14 0.80 -11.29
CA ARG A 105 13.43 0.61 -11.95
C ARG A 105 14.34 1.71 -11.44
N ALA A 106 15.46 1.33 -10.83
CA ALA A 106 16.50 2.29 -10.50
C ALA A 106 16.80 3.09 -11.77
N CYS A 107 16.74 4.42 -11.68
CA CYS A 107 17.24 5.29 -12.72
C CYS A 107 18.74 5.02 -12.83
N GLY A 108 19.12 4.08 -13.71
CA GLY A 108 20.44 3.44 -13.68
C GLY A 108 20.63 2.25 -14.63
N GLU A 109 19.57 1.71 -15.24
CA GLU A 109 19.71 0.85 -16.43
C GLU A 109 19.30 1.64 -17.68
N SER A 110 20.16 2.58 -18.05
CA SER A 110 20.30 2.96 -19.45
C SER A 110 21.49 2.18 -20.02
N ALA A 111 21.25 1.62 -21.21
CA ALA A 111 22.21 1.06 -22.16
C ALA A 111 22.77 -0.35 -21.88
N ALA A 112 22.19 -1.34 -22.57
CA ALA A 112 22.84 -2.00 -23.70
C ALA A 112 21.80 -2.50 -24.70
#